data_AF-A0A521K1Z7-F1
#
_entry.id   AF-A0A521K1Z7-F1
#
_cell.length_a   1.000
_cell.length_b   1.000
_cell.length_c   1.000
_cell.angle_alpha   90.00
_cell.angle_beta   90.00
_cell.angle_gamma   90.00
#
_symmetry.space_group_name_H-M   'P 1'
#
loop_
_entity.id
_entity.type
_entity.pdbx_description
1 polymer ?
#
loop_
_entity_poly.entity_id
_entity_poly.type
_entity_poly.pdbx_seq_one_letter_code
_entity_poly.pdbx_strand_id
1 'polypeptide(L)'
;MNRRTAAMVLSSVRRALERGDLAAGRLLPPIVERRRGSSAILGYPGGRLGRPVVENAFLLPAAAPWREAFSRLEEFASRHGEWYRLLRPENGRVHGVCLRAVYGVSVLGHEARSGPVARLLVRKHLRALDLLLRRLKTDLGGPARVRDIEVLPGDPHREGQHTVRVVLRDGPAFVYKARSVEAEGLLFGKGGDSLAELANQFLAREGRPERLPLLDVRRGSGRFGRHYGYIGWVDAAPHLRPMRRGPFQVRAIRVTGPAARRLWRDAGLLAAFAHWAGIADLHQDNLVVGLGHDGVLRYHPVDAEFFGVELDDLESTLLLRASIRQGAQSHLHAGFEYECQPCGREADQWGFYLVRGSWRLQRIQRGVPEVYASLVFDGRNRIGYRPYLADFLSGLLSGCDLISRHHDAFRALLRRGSRNCYLRHIVRATRVYWDELRPRLAGPARPGGRPRLRPSEVRQLEHLDIPYFVRRGLSRAVYYYDPYPRRLRRAGPLPVIARATAGLRPLRPEHFPLLLQDALDHVLPARAPVQVEADGLSLRRRRGSHKTHFEGKVRDGVWSVRLDSRRGVAGVTVYPLGEAERREHQAVGCKPGRAIAREQKNR
;
A
#
# COMPACT_ATOMS: atom_id res chain seq x y z
N MET A 1 -30.45 -28.90 5.77
CA MET A 1 -30.26 -28.55 7.20
C MET A 1 -31.63 -28.36 7.84
N ASN A 2 -31.88 -28.94 9.03
CA ASN A 2 -33.17 -28.78 9.73
C ASN A 2 -33.34 -27.32 10.22
N ARG A 3 -34.56 -26.76 10.17
CA ARG A 3 -34.92 -25.42 10.67
C ARG A 3 -34.41 -25.17 12.10
N ARG A 4 -34.39 -26.21 12.95
CA ARG A 4 -33.88 -26.15 14.33
C ARG A 4 -32.40 -25.76 14.38
N THR A 5 -31.56 -26.28 13.49
CA THR A 5 -30.12 -25.96 13.42
C THR A 5 -29.90 -24.50 13.00
N ALA A 6 -30.68 -23.99 12.04
CA ALA A 6 -30.56 -22.61 11.57
C ALA A 6 -30.89 -21.61 12.69
N ALA A 7 -31.96 -21.89 13.46
CA ALA A 7 -32.33 -21.08 14.62
C ALA A 7 -31.22 -21.06 15.68
N MET A 8 -30.63 -22.22 16.01
CA MET A 8 -29.55 -22.30 16.99
C MET A 8 -28.30 -21.51 16.58
N VAL A 9 -27.90 -21.58 15.30
CA VAL A 9 -26.75 -20.81 14.77
C VAL A 9 -27.01 -19.31 14.91
N LEU A 10 -28.18 -18.83 14.48
CA LEU A 10 -28.55 -17.42 14.59
C LEU A 10 -28.59 -16.95 16.05
N SER A 11 -29.11 -17.77 16.97
CA SER A 11 -29.08 -17.47 18.40
C SER A 11 -27.65 -17.40 18.94
N SER A 12 -26.74 -18.26 18.48
CA SER A 12 -25.33 -18.22 18.89
C SER A 12 -24.65 -16.92 18.44
N VAL A 13 -24.79 -16.57 17.16
CA VAL A 13 -24.24 -15.34 16.57
C VAL A 13 -24.80 -14.10 17.28
N ARG A 14 -26.12 -14.06 17.50
CA ARG A 14 -26.78 -12.96 18.22
C ARG A 14 -26.21 -12.78 19.62
N ARG A 15 -26.08 -13.86 20.39
CA ARG A 15 -25.50 -13.81 21.74
C ARG A 15 -24.04 -13.34 21.72
N ALA A 16 -23.24 -13.75 20.74
CA ALA A 16 -21.86 -13.29 20.62
C ALA A 16 -21.78 -11.77 20.39
N LEU A 17 -22.62 -11.24 19.50
CA LEU A 17 -22.75 -9.80 19.25
C LEU A 17 -23.23 -9.03 20.48
N GLU A 18 -24.28 -9.52 21.17
CA GLU A 18 -24.85 -8.89 22.36
C GLU A 18 -23.86 -8.85 23.54
N ARG A 19 -23.03 -9.89 23.69
CA ARG A 19 -21.93 -9.91 24.68
C ARG A 19 -20.78 -8.96 24.35
N GLY A 20 -20.74 -8.40 23.14
CA GLY A 20 -19.66 -7.53 22.70
C GLY A 20 -18.38 -8.27 22.35
N ASP A 21 -18.49 -9.51 21.84
CA ASP A 21 -17.34 -10.19 21.25
C ASP A 21 -16.77 -9.36 20.08
N LEU A 22 -15.50 -8.96 20.19
CA LEU A 22 -14.83 -8.08 19.23
C LEU A 22 -14.71 -8.71 17.84
N ALA A 23 -14.56 -10.03 17.75
CA ALA A 23 -14.51 -10.73 16.47
C ALA A 23 -15.92 -10.79 15.86
N ALA A 24 -16.94 -11.14 16.64
CA ALA A 24 -18.32 -11.18 16.17
C ALA A 24 -18.82 -9.82 15.70
N GLY A 25 -18.44 -8.72 16.34
CA GLY A 25 -18.85 -7.38 15.90
C GLY A 25 -18.52 -7.08 14.44
N ARG A 26 -17.42 -7.65 13.92
CA ARG A 26 -16.99 -7.47 12.52
C ARG A 26 -17.91 -8.11 11.48
N LEU A 27 -18.93 -8.87 11.90
CA LEU A 27 -19.97 -9.46 11.03
C LEU A 27 -20.96 -8.39 10.50
N LEU A 28 -20.99 -7.20 11.11
CA LEU A 28 -21.81 -6.07 10.73
C LEU A 28 -20.96 -4.85 10.33
N PRO A 29 -21.46 -3.93 9.48
CA PRO A 29 -20.81 -2.66 9.19
C PRO A 29 -20.41 -1.90 10.47
N PRO A 30 -19.30 -1.14 10.45
CA PRO A 30 -18.83 -0.43 11.64
C PRO A 30 -19.80 0.67 12.09
N ILE A 31 -19.66 1.08 13.34
CA ILE A 31 -20.28 2.28 13.88
C ILE A 31 -19.42 3.49 13.49
N VAL A 32 -20.08 4.53 12.99
CA VAL A 32 -19.40 5.68 12.39
C VAL A 32 -19.94 6.99 12.94
N GLU A 33 -19.03 7.88 13.27
CA GLU A 33 -19.32 9.25 13.68
C GLU A 33 -19.00 10.23 12.54
N ARG A 34 -19.93 11.15 12.24
CA ARG A 34 -19.65 12.25 11.31
C ARG A 34 -18.83 13.31 12.03
N ARG A 35 -17.69 13.68 11.43
CA ARG A 35 -16.86 14.81 11.86
C ARG A 35 -16.81 15.86 10.75
N ARG A 36 -16.38 17.09 11.08
CA ARG A 36 -16.26 18.17 10.08
C ARG A 36 -15.33 17.71 8.94
N GLY A 37 -15.91 17.44 7.77
CA GLY A 37 -15.20 17.01 6.56
C GLY A 37 -14.77 15.54 6.50
N SER A 38 -15.15 14.68 7.46
CA SER A 38 -14.72 13.27 7.52
C SER A 38 -15.67 12.39 8.35
N SER A 39 -15.34 11.11 8.49
CA SER A 39 -16.03 10.10 9.28
C SER A 39 -15.00 9.31 10.08
N ALA A 40 -15.25 9.12 11.37
CA ALA A 40 -14.42 8.31 12.24
C ALA A 40 -15.10 6.95 12.46
N ILE A 41 -14.37 5.86 12.27
CA ILE A 41 -14.82 4.53 12.66
C ILE A 41 -14.63 4.41 14.17
N LEU A 42 -15.72 4.29 14.92
CA LEU A 42 -15.69 4.17 16.38
C LEU A 42 -15.47 2.72 16.84
N GLY A 43 -15.66 1.76 15.95
CA GLY A 43 -15.57 0.34 16.22
C GLY A 43 -16.64 -0.44 15.47
N TYR A 44 -16.80 -1.70 15.83
CA TYR A 44 -17.81 -2.58 15.24
C TYR A 44 -18.98 -2.82 16.22
N PRO A 45 -20.20 -3.08 15.72
CA PRO A 45 -21.37 -3.28 16.57
C PRO A 45 -21.17 -4.45 17.54
N GLY A 46 -21.12 -4.14 18.83
CA GLY A 46 -21.03 -5.11 19.92
C GLY A 46 -21.25 -4.45 21.26
N GLY A 47 -21.73 -5.21 22.26
CA GLY A 47 -21.95 -4.70 23.61
C GLY A 47 -23.01 -3.59 23.66
N ARG A 48 -22.93 -2.72 24.68
CA ARG A 48 -24.00 -1.73 24.98
C ARG A 48 -24.26 -0.74 23.84
N LEU A 49 -23.21 -0.19 23.23
CA LEU A 49 -23.34 0.80 22.14
C LEU A 49 -23.90 0.20 20.85
N GLY A 50 -23.61 -1.08 20.58
CA GLY A 50 -24.06 -1.78 19.38
C GLY A 50 -25.41 -2.49 19.51
N ARG A 51 -25.96 -2.64 20.72
CA ARG A 51 -27.15 -3.46 20.96
C ARG A 51 -28.36 -3.09 20.07
N PRO A 52 -28.76 -1.82 19.90
CA PRO A 52 -29.88 -1.48 19.02
C PRO A 52 -29.59 -1.78 17.54
N VAL A 53 -28.32 -1.67 17.11
CA VAL A 53 -27.89 -2.03 15.74
C VAL A 53 -28.04 -3.53 15.52
N VAL A 54 -27.60 -4.33 16.51
CA VAL A 54 -27.71 -5.79 16.47
C VAL A 54 -29.18 -6.21 16.45
N GLU A 55 -30.01 -5.71 17.36
CA GLU A 55 -31.44 -6.03 17.41
C GLU A 55 -32.14 -5.73 16.08
N ASN A 56 -31.91 -4.53 15.52
CA ASN A 56 -32.46 -4.15 14.22
C ASN A 56 -31.99 -5.06 13.08
N ALA A 57 -30.72 -5.48 13.06
CA ALA A 57 -30.20 -6.38 12.03
C ALA A 57 -30.93 -7.74 11.99
N PHE A 58 -31.36 -8.25 13.16
CA PHE A 58 -32.10 -9.51 13.24
C PHE A 58 -33.58 -9.38 12.92
N LEU A 59 -34.18 -8.20 13.18
CA LEU A 59 -35.61 -7.96 12.95
C LEU A 59 -35.92 -7.47 11.53
N LEU A 60 -34.97 -6.81 10.86
CA LEU A 60 -35.21 -6.21 9.55
C LEU A 60 -35.47 -7.28 8.48
N PRO A 61 -36.62 -7.27 7.77
CA PRO A 61 -36.91 -8.23 6.72
C PRO A 61 -35.86 -8.22 5.59
N ALA A 62 -35.42 -7.02 5.19
CA ALA A 62 -34.40 -6.84 4.15
C ALA A 62 -33.06 -7.54 4.47
N ALA A 63 -32.74 -7.77 5.75
CA ALA A 63 -31.53 -8.49 6.16
C ALA A 63 -31.67 -10.03 6.12
N ALA A 64 -32.75 -10.58 5.58
CA ALA A 64 -32.96 -12.02 5.45
C ALA A 64 -31.81 -12.76 4.70
N PRO A 65 -31.26 -12.24 3.58
CA PRO A 65 -30.14 -12.91 2.91
C PRO A 65 -28.86 -12.97 3.75
N TRP A 66 -28.61 -11.94 4.57
CA TRP A 66 -27.52 -11.95 5.55
C TRP A 66 -27.73 -13.00 6.64
N ARG A 67 -28.96 -13.16 7.14
CA ARG A 67 -29.28 -14.23 8.11
C ARG A 67 -29.16 -15.63 7.50
N GLU A 68 -29.59 -15.80 6.25
CA GLU A 68 -29.46 -17.07 5.51
C GLU A 68 -28.00 -17.50 5.37
N ALA A 69 -27.08 -16.54 5.19
CA ALA A 69 -25.66 -16.80 5.03
C ALA A 69 -25.07 -17.63 6.20
N PHE A 70 -25.48 -17.38 7.44
CA PHE A 70 -24.96 -18.10 8.61
C PHE A 70 -25.22 -19.61 8.55
N SER A 71 -26.35 -20.03 7.98
CA SER A 71 -26.64 -21.45 7.78
C SER A 71 -25.65 -22.11 6.81
N ARG A 72 -25.24 -21.37 5.77
CA ARG A 72 -24.23 -21.84 4.81
C ARG A 72 -22.84 -21.88 5.42
N LEU A 73 -22.52 -20.91 6.29
CA LEU A 73 -21.25 -20.90 7.03
C LEU A 73 -21.17 -22.08 7.99
N GLU A 74 -22.25 -22.41 8.70
CA GLU A 74 -22.29 -23.56 9.61
C GLU A 74 -22.12 -24.89 8.86
N GLU A 75 -22.85 -25.06 7.75
CA GLU A 75 -22.72 -26.23 6.89
C GLU A 75 -21.28 -26.36 6.35
N PHE A 76 -20.65 -25.24 5.99
CA PHE A 76 -19.27 -25.21 5.56
C PHE A 76 -18.30 -25.59 6.69
N ALA A 77 -18.41 -24.95 7.86
CA ALA A 77 -17.56 -25.22 9.00
C ALA A 77 -17.63 -26.69 9.44
N SER A 78 -18.85 -27.24 9.50
CA SER A 78 -19.10 -28.64 9.89
C SER A 78 -18.43 -29.62 8.94
N ARG A 79 -18.53 -29.40 7.61
CA ARG A 79 -17.86 -30.25 6.60
C ARG A 79 -16.33 -30.20 6.69
N HIS A 80 -15.77 -29.13 7.25
CA HIS A 80 -14.33 -28.96 7.42
C HIS A 80 -13.83 -29.36 8.82
N GLY A 81 -14.66 -29.94 9.69
CA GLY A 81 -14.32 -30.68 10.92
C GLY A 81 -13.15 -30.12 11.73
N GLU A 82 -11.94 -30.55 11.39
CA GLU A 82 -10.67 -30.11 12.00
C GLU A 82 -10.48 -28.58 12.02
N TRP A 83 -11.05 -27.87 11.05
CA TRP A 83 -11.00 -26.42 10.93
C TRP A 83 -12.18 -25.70 11.62
N TYR A 84 -13.17 -26.44 12.13
CA TYR A 84 -14.44 -25.89 12.62
C TYR A 84 -14.24 -24.73 13.59
N ARG A 85 -13.28 -24.84 14.51
CA ARG A 85 -12.95 -23.78 15.49
C ARG A 85 -12.64 -22.44 14.82
N LEU A 86 -11.95 -22.42 13.69
CA LEU A 86 -11.60 -21.20 12.95
C LEU A 86 -12.74 -20.72 12.06
N LEU A 87 -13.61 -21.62 11.62
CA LEU A 87 -14.67 -21.37 10.64
C LEU A 87 -16.05 -21.13 11.27
N ARG A 88 -16.13 -20.99 12.59
CA ARG A 88 -17.40 -20.79 13.27
C ARG A 88 -18.15 -19.59 12.68
N PRO A 89 -19.49 -19.66 12.50
CA PRO A 89 -20.26 -18.59 11.90
C PRO A 89 -20.12 -17.23 12.61
N GLU A 90 -19.86 -17.22 13.92
CA GLU A 90 -19.62 -16.01 14.70
C GLU A 90 -18.21 -15.39 14.50
N ASN A 91 -17.28 -16.06 13.82
CA ASN A 91 -15.92 -15.57 13.65
C ASN A 91 -15.84 -14.47 12.57
N GLY A 92 -16.07 -13.22 12.97
CA GLY A 92 -15.98 -12.07 12.07
C GLY A 92 -14.56 -11.73 11.60
N ARG A 93 -13.50 -12.35 12.12
CA ARG A 93 -12.16 -12.26 11.50
C ARG A 93 -12.08 -13.01 10.18
N VAL A 94 -12.86 -14.08 10.02
CA VAL A 94 -12.90 -14.89 8.80
C VAL A 94 -14.03 -14.45 7.88
N HIS A 95 -15.22 -14.22 8.46
CA HIS A 95 -16.43 -13.99 7.67
C HIS A 95 -16.82 -12.51 7.54
N GLY A 96 -16.21 -11.63 8.34
CA GLY A 96 -16.64 -10.24 8.45
C GLY A 96 -16.61 -9.46 7.15
N VAL A 97 -15.52 -9.56 6.37
CA VAL A 97 -15.40 -8.86 5.08
C VAL A 97 -16.56 -9.22 4.13
N CYS A 98 -16.88 -10.51 4.01
CA CYS A 98 -18.00 -10.98 3.20
C CYS A 98 -19.35 -10.55 3.79
N LEU A 99 -19.58 -10.76 5.09
CA LEU A 99 -20.87 -10.53 5.72
C LEU A 99 -21.25 -9.05 5.82
N ARG A 100 -20.27 -8.14 5.94
CA ARG A 100 -20.51 -6.70 5.85
C ARG A 100 -20.99 -6.30 4.45
N ALA A 101 -20.40 -6.89 3.41
CA ALA A 101 -20.86 -6.68 2.03
C ALA A 101 -22.26 -7.25 1.79
N VAL A 102 -22.51 -8.47 2.27
CA VAL A 102 -23.84 -9.10 2.19
C VAL A 102 -24.87 -8.25 2.93
N TYR A 103 -24.58 -7.77 4.13
CA TYR A 103 -25.49 -6.91 4.89
C TYR A 103 -25.77 -5.59 4.16
N GLY A 104 -24.73 -4.91 3.68
CA GLY A 104 -24.85 -3.65 2.94
C GLY A 104 -25.73 -3.80 1.69
N VAL A 105 -25.49 -4.83 0.88
CA VAL A 105 -26.31 -5.15 -0.31
C VAL A 105 -27.73 -5.54 0.07
N SER A 106 -27.92 -6.28 1.16
CA SER A 106 -29.25 -6.72 1.61
C SER A 106 -30.11 -5.55 2.05
N VAL A 107 -29.53 -4.59 2.79
CA VAL A 107 -30.27 -3.47 3.39
C VAL A 107 -30.40 -2.26 2.48
N LEU A 108 -29.37 -1.96 1.66
CA LEU A 108 -29.35 -0.77 0.80
C LEU A 108 -29.56 -1.09 -0.68
N GLY A 109 -29.48 -2.36 -1.07
CA GLY A 109 -29.62 -2.78 -2.46
C GLY A 109 -31.07 -2.80 -2.92
N HIS A 110 -31.23 -2.89 -4.24
CA HIS A 110 -32.54 -3.04 -4.87
C HIS A 110 -33.15 -4.41 -4.53
N GLU A 111 -34.39 -4.44 -4.06
CA GLU A 111 -35.07 -5.64 -3.54
C GLU A 111 -34.97 -6.85 -4.48
N ALA A 112 -35.29 -6.66 -5.77
CA ALA A 112 -35.20 -7.71 -6.78
C ALA A 112 -33.80 -8.34 -6.98
N ARG A 113 -32.71 -7.67 -6.57
CA ARG A 113 -31.33 -8.10 -6.85
C ARG A 113 -30.52 -8.46 -5.60
N SER A 114 -30.90 -7.96 -4.44
CA SER A 114 -30.12 -8.09 -3.21
C SER A 114 -29.92 -9.56 -2.80
N GLY A 115 -30.97 -10.39 -2.88
CA GLY A 115 -30.91 -11.82 -2.56
C GLY A 115 -29.93 -12.62 -3.45
N PRO A 116 -30.08 -12.60 -4.79
CA PRO A 116 -29.13 -13.26 -5.70
C PRO A 116 -27.67 -12.80 -5.52
N VAL A 117 -27.43 -11.50 -5.37
CA VAL A 117 -26.08 -10.94 -5.16
C VAL A 117 -25.50 -11.39 -3.83
N ALA A 118 -26.27 -11.34 -2.74
CA ALA A 118 -25.86 -11.84 -1.43
C ALA A 118 -25.44 -13.32 -1.49
N ARG A 119 -26.25 -14.18 -2.12
CA ARG A 119 -25.92 -15.61 -2.30
C ARG A 119 -24.67 -15.83 -3.13
N LEU A 120 -24.45 -15.03 -4.17
CA LEU A 120 -23.22 -15.07 -4.98
C LEU A 120 -21.99 -14.72 -4.14
N LEU A 121 -22.03 -13.64 -3.35
CA LEU A 121 -20.92 -13.23 -2.49
C LEU A 121 -20.56 -14.31 -1.47
N VAL A 122 -21.55 -14.92 -0.80
CA VAL A 122 -21.34 -16.02 0.15
C VAL A 122 -20.72 -17.23 -0.56
N ARG A 123 -21.22 -17.60 -1.73
CA ARG A 123 -20.68 -18.72 -2.52
C ARG A 123 -19.22 -18.51 -2.90
N LYS A 124 -18.86 -17.30 -3.35
CA LYS A 124 -17.48 -16.94 -3.68
C LYS A 124 -16.57 -17.01 -2.46
N HIS A 125 -17.00 -16.44 -1.33
CA HIS A 125 -16.28 -16.50 -0.06
C HIS A 125 -15.98 -17.94 0.36
N LEU A 126 -16.99 -18.81 0.37
CA LEU A 126 -16.82 -20.20 0.76
C LEU A 126 -15.90 -20.98 -0.19
N ARG A 127 -15.97 -20.73 -1.51
CA ARG A 127 -15.05 -21.33 -2.49
C ARG A 127 -13.61 -20.85 -2.31
N ALA A 128 -13.42 -19.56 -2.05
CA ALA A 128 -12.11 -18.98 -1.79
C ALA A 128 -11.50 -19.55 -0.50
N LEU A 129 -12.32 -19.69 0.55
CA LEU A 129 -11.92 -20.25 1.83
C LEU A 129 -11.56 -21.74 1.71
N ASP A 130 -12.38 -22.54 1.03
CA ASP A 130 -12.07 -23.96 0.75
C ASP A 130 -10.72 -24.13 0.03
N LEU A 131 -10.46 -23.30 -0.98
CA LEU A 131 -9.16 -23.30 -1.67
C LEU A 131 -8.01 -22.88 -0.75
N LEU A 132 -8.20 -21.86 0.10
CA LEU A 132 -7.22 -21.47 1.10
C LEU A 132 -6.90 -22.63 2.05
N LEU A 133 -7.91 -23.25 2.64
CA LEU A 133 -7.72 -24.33 3.64
C LEU A 133 -6.95 -25.51 3.05
N ARG A 134 -7.25 -25.89 1.79
CA ARG A 134 -6.45 -26.91 1.07
C ARG A 134 -4.98 -26.50 0.96
N ARG A 135 -4.70 -25.25 0.57
CA ARG A 135 -3.34 -24.73 0.44
C ARG A 135 -2.63 -24.66 1.78
N LEU A 136 -3.32 -24.24 2.86
CA LEU A 136 -2.76 -24.25 4.20
C LEU A 136 -2.44 -25.68 4.69
N LYS A 137 -3.28 -26.66 4.34
CA LYS A 137 -3.00 -28.08 4.63
C LYS A 137 -1.73 -28.56 3.94
N THR A 138 -1.56 -28.22 2.67
CA THR A 138 -0.37 -28.59 1.88
C THR A 138 0.89 -27.85 2.34
N ASP A 139 0.83 -26.53 2.51
CA ASP A 139 2.03 -25.69 2.61
C ASP A 139 2.43 -25.39 4.06
N LEU A 140 1.49 -25.38 5.00
CA LEU A 140 1.70 -24.94 6.37
C LEU A 140 1.28 -25.98 7.42
N GLY A 141 1.02 -27.22 7.01
CA GLY A 141 0.68 -28.34 7.92
C GLY A 141 -0.76 -28.33 8.46
N GLY A 142 -1.64 -27.49 7.89
CA GLY A 142 -3.08 -27.56 8.12
C GLY A 142 -3.54 -27.18 9.54
N PRO A 143 -4.68 -27.73 10.00
CA PRO A 143 -5.34 -27.27 11.23
C PRO A 143 -4.54 -27.57 12.50
N ALA A 144 -3.62 -28.54 12.44
CA ALA A 144 -2.71 -28.86 13.54
C ALA A 144 -1.72 -27.71 13.81
N ARG A 145 -1.24 -27.02 12.75
CA ARG A 145 -0.23 -25.97 12.87
C ARG A 145 -0.79 -24.55 12.79
N VAL A 146 -1.93 -24.37 12.13
CA VAL A 146 -2.58 -23.06 12.00
C VAL A 146 -3.39 -22.75 13.25
N ARG A 147 -3.02 -21.67 13.95
CA ARG A 147 -3.67 -21.20 15.17
C ARG A 147 -4.84 -20.27 14.90
N ASP A 148 -4.68 -19.37 13.92
CA ASP A 148 -5.69 -18.35 13.60
C ASP A 148 -5.60 -17.94 12.12
N ILE A 149 -6.72 -17.47 11.59
CA ILE A 149 -6.81 -16.87 10.26
C ILE A 149 -7.68 -15.60 10.31
N GLU A 150 -7.24 -14.55 9.62
CA GLU A 150 -7.96 -13.29 9.51
C GLU A 150 -7.99 -12.86 8.03
N VAL A 151 -9.19 -12.76 7.47
CA VAL A 151 -9.40 -12.22 6.12
C VAL A 151 -9.24 -10.71 6.20
N LEU A 152 -8.21 -10.19 5.54
CA LEU A 152 -7.90 -8.77 5.57
C LEU A 152 -8.85 -8.00 4.64
N PRO A 153 -9.23 -6.77 5.00
CA PRO A 153 -9.97 -5.90 4.11
C PRO A 153 -9.15 -5.60 2.85
N GLY A 154 -9.83 -5.39 1.72
CA GLY A 154 -9.17 -5.11 0.44
C GLY A 154 -10.05 -5.54 -0.73
N ASP A 155 -9.59 -5.21 -1.93
CA ASP A 155 -10.29 -5.50 -3.16
C ASP A 155 -10.31 -7.02 -3.44
N PRO A 156 -11.49 -7.67 -3.57
CA PRO A 156 -11.54 -9.07 -3.95
C PRO A 156 -11.09 -9.25 -5.40
N HIS A 157 -10.34 -10.33 -5.62
CA HIS A 157 -9.92 -10.75 -6.95
C HIS A 157 -10.16 -12.24 -7.15
N ARG A 158 -10.25 -12.69 -8.42
CA ARG A 158 -10.19 -14.10 -8.81
C ARG A 158 -11.21 -14.96 -8.03
N GLU A 159 -12.49 -14.68 -8.21
CA GLU A 159 -13.60 -15.31 -7.51
C GLU A 159 -13.68 -15.00 -6.02
N GLY A 160 -13.48 -13.75 -5.62
CA GLY A 160 -13.68 -13.32 -4.23
C GLY A 160 -12.58 -13.76 -3.26
N GLN A 161 -11.38 -14.06 -3.76
CA GLN A 161 -10.24 -14.30 -2.89
C GLN A 161 -9.70 -12.98 -2.35
N HIS A 162 -9.33 -13.01 -1.07
CA HIS A 162 -8.71 -11.92 -0.35
C HIS A 162 -7.32 -12.33 0.13
N THR A 163 -6.55 -11.32 0.54
CA THR A 163 -5.36 -11.52 1.36
C THR A 163 -5.78 -12.00 2.75
N VAL A 164 -5.08 -13.00 3.29
CA VAL A 164 -5.41 -13.59 4.60
C VAL A 164 -4.18 -13.62 5.49
N ARG A 165 -4.28 -13.07 6.69
CA ARG A 165 -3.27 -13.28 7.73
C ARG A 165 -3.46 -14.67 8.31
N VAL A 166 -2.39 -15.44 8.36
CA VAL A 166 -2.34 -16.80 8.91
C VAL A 166 -1.36 -16.77 10.08
N VAL A 167 -1.79 -17.24 11.25
CA VAL A 167 -0.92 -17.31 12.42
C VAL A 167 -0.68 -18.77 12.78
N LEU A 168 0.58 -19.16 12.89
CA LEU A 168 0.96 -20.52 13.30
C LEU A 168 0.99 -20.64 14.84
N ARG A 169 0.80 -21.85 15.38
CA ARG A 169 0.78 -22.10 16.84
C ARG A 169 2.12 -21.77 17.51
N ASP A 170 3.19 -22.30 16.94
CA ASP A 170 4.56 -22.20 17.48
C ASP A 170 5.50 -21.56 16.46
N GLY A 171 5.05 -20.50 15.78
CA GLY A 171 5.79 -19.94 14.66
C GLY A 171 5.34 -18.54 14.23
N PRO A 172 5.94 -18.03 13.15
CA PRO A 172 5.64 -16.71 12.64
C PRO A 172 4.21 -16.64 12.08
N ALA A 173 3.73 -15.41 11.91
CA ALA A 173 2.55 -15.14 11.09
C ALA A 173 2.97 -14.89 9.64
N PHE A 174 2.07 -15.22 8.72
CA PHE A 174 2.22 -14.98 7.29
C PHE A 174 1.00 -14.24 6.74
N VAL A 175 1.23 -13.52 5.65
CA VAL A 175 0.21 -13.00 4.76
C VAL A 175 0.10 -13.96 3.58
N TYR A 176 -0.98 -14.75 3.54
CA TYR A 176 -1.35 -15.50 2.35
C TYR A 176 -1.88 -14.54 1.29
N LYS A 177 -1.27 -14.58 0.10
CA LYS A 177 -1.72 -13.88 -1.09
C LYS A 177 -2.26 -14.88 -2.10
N ALA A 178 -3.51 -14.70 -2.52
CA ALA A 178 -4.14 -15.50 -3.57
C ALA A 178 -3.65 -15.18 -5.01
N ARG A 179 -2.43 -14.64 -5.11
CA ARG A 179 -1.74 -14.17 -6.31
C ARG A 179 -0.24 -14.43 -6.17
N SER A 180 0.48 -14.39 -7.29
CA SER A 180 1.91 -14.68 -7.31
C SER A 180 2.65 -13.74 -6.35
N VAL A 181 3.60 -14.29 -5.60
CA VAL A 181 4.54 -13.54 -4.76
C VAL A 181 5.95 -13.50 -5.37
N GLU A 182 6.06 -13.88 -6.65
CA GLU A 182 7.35 -13.98 -7.34
C GLU A 182 8.03 -12.62 -7.49
N ALA A 183 7.25 -11.54 -7.59
CA ALA A 183 7.77 -10.18 -7.65
C ALA A 183 8.42 -9.77 -6.31
N GLU A 184 7.71 -9.97 -5.20
CA GLU A 184 8.21 -9.68 -3.86
C GLU A 184 9.43 -10.53 -3.54
N GLY A 185 9.44 -11.80 -3.94
CA GLY A 185 10.60 -12.67 -3.79
C GLY A 185 11.82 -12.19 -4.58
N LEU A 186 11.64 -11.76 -5.84
CA LEU A 186 12.73 -11.24 -6.67
C LEU A 186 13.25 -9.89 -6.19
N LEU A 187 12.37 -9.02 -5.70
CA LEU A 187 12.74 -7.66 -5.30
C LEU A 187 13.30 -7.62 -3.88
N PHE A 188 12.66 -8.30 -2.93
CA PHE A 188 12.91 -8.17 -1.49
C PHE A 188 13.07 -9.50 -0.74
N GLY A 189 13.03 -10.65 -1.42
CA GLY A 189 13.13 -11.96 -0.75
C GLY A 189 14.43 -12.15 0.03
N LYS A 190 14.37 -12.84 1.16
CA LYS A 190 15.54 -13.38 1.86
C LYS A 190 15.97 -14.71 1.24
N GLY A 191 17.28 -14.97 1.14
CA GLY A 191 17.83 -16.29 0.75
C GLY A 191 18.92 -16.29 -0.33
N GLY A 192 19.45 -15.14 -0.72
CA GLY A 192 20.60 -14.98 -1.62
C GLY A 192 20.27 -14.61 -3.08
N ASP A 193 19.00 -14.39 -3.43
CA ASP A 193 18.57 -14.28 -4.84
C ASP A 193 17.65 -13.09 -5.13
N SER A 194 17.55 -12.11 -4.21
CA SER A 194 16.79 -10.88 -4.44
C SER A 194 17.67 -9.67 -4.77
N LEU A 195 17.07 -8.69 -5.45
CA LEU A 195 17.73 -7.42 -5.76
C LEU A 195 18.06 -6.62 -4.49
N ALA A 196 17.22 -6.66 -3.46
CA ALA A 196 17.49 -6.00 -2.19
C ALA A 196 18.67 -6.64 -1.42
N GLU A 197 18.79 -7.97 -1.44
CA GLU A 197 19.96 -8.65 -0.86
C GLU A 197 21.25 -8.29 -1.60
N LEU A 198 21.21 -8.30 -2.94
CA LEU A 198 22.36 -7.88 -3.75
C LEU A 198 22.79 -6.45 -3.41
N ALA A 199 21.84 -5.52 -3.30
CA ALA A 199 22.11 -4.15 -2.88
C ALA A 199 22.74 -4.09 -1.49
N ASN A 200 22.15 -4.79 -0.51
CA ASN A 200 22.65 -4.84 0.86
C ASN A 200 24.07 -5.42 0.96
N GLN A 201 24.41 -6.40 0.12
CA GLN A 201 25.77 -6.96 0.06
C GLN A 201 26.78 -5.93 -0.46
N PHE A 202 26.46 -5.21 -1.55
CA PHE A 202 27.33 -4.15 -2.06
C PHE A 202 27.48 -3.01 -1.05
N LEU A 203 26.39 -2.56 -0.43
CA LEU A 203 26.41 -1.54 0.62
C LEU A 203 27.29 -1.96 1.80
N ALA A 204 27.20 -3.23 2.24
CA ALA A 204 28.03 -3.75 3.31
C ALA A 204 29.53 -3.78 2.95
N ARG A 205 29.89 -4.24 1.75
CA ARG A 205 31.29 -4.24 1.27
C ARG A 205 31.88 -2.83 1.17
N GLU A 206 31.03 -1.84 0.93
CA GLU A 206 31.41 -0.43 0.83
C GLU A 206 31.37 0.30 2.19
N GLY A 207 31.07 -0.40 3.29
CA GLY A 207 31.02 0.20 4.63
C GLY A 207 29.84 1.15 4.85
N ARG A 208 28.81 1.08 4.01
CA ARG A 208 27.65 1.98 4.07
C ARG A 208 26.62 1.45 5.07
N PRO A 209 25.96 2.30 5.88
CA PRO A 209 25.05 1.85 6.94
C PRO A 209 23.60 1.59 6.51
N GLU A 210 23.14 2.21 5.42
CA GLU A 210 21.76 2.10 4.93
C GLU A 210 21.44 0.70 4.38
N ARG A 211 20.19 0.24 4.52
CA ARG A 211 19.77 -1.09 4.07
C ARG A 211 18.35 -1.07 3.49
N LEU A 212 18.15 -1.85 2.43
CA LEU A 212 16.82 -2.21 1.94
C LEU A 212 16.18 -3.30 2.82
N PRO A 213 14.84 -3.30 2.97
CA PRO A 213 14.12 -4.32 3.71
C PRO A 213 14.22 -5.69 3.01
N LEU A 214 14.23 -6.75 3.81
CA LEU A 214 14.13 -8.13 3.33
C LEU A 214 12.85 -8.78 3.88
N LEU A 215 12.19 -9.57 3.05
CA LEU A 215 10.93 -10.26 3.33
C LEU A 215 11.14 -11.78 3.31
N ASP A 216 10.51 -12.48 4.26
CA ASP A 216 10.34 -13.94 4.16
C ASP A 216 9.26 -14.23 3.11
N VAL A 217 9.63 -14.60 1.90
CA VAL A 217 8.70 -14.87 0.80
C VAL A 217 8.72 -16.34 0.46
N ARG A 218 7.55 -16.98 0.48
CA ARG A 218 7.39 -18.40 0.17
C ARG A 218 6.36 -18.58 -0.92
N ARG A 219 6.74 -19.25 -1.99
CA ARG A 219 5.81 -19.65 -3.04
C ARG A 219 4.89 -20.76 -2.51
N GLY A 220 3.69 -20.86 -3.07
CA GLY A 220 2.85 -22.02 -2.83
C GLY A 220 3.47 -23.29 -3.42
N SER A 221 3.02 -24.46 -2.98
CA SER A 221 3.46 -25.76 -3.52
C SER A 221 2.56 -26.29 -4.64
N GLY A 222 3.04 -27.34 -5.33
CA GLY A 222 2.30 -28.09 -6.33
C GLY A 222 2.06 -27.36 -7.64
N ARG A 223 1.20 -27.95 -8.50
CA ARG A 223 0.93 -27.48 -9.88
C ARG A 223 0.57 -26.00 -9.99
N PHE A 224 -0.11 -25.46 -8.98
CA PHE A 224 -0.58 -24.07 -8.98
C PHE A 224 0.22 -23.15 -8.03
N GLY A 225 1.34 -23.64 -7.49
CA GLY A 225 2.15 -22.96 -6.48
C GLY A 225 2.68 -21.58 -6.90
N ARG A 226 2.79 -21.34 -8.20
CA ARG A 226 3.22 -20.06 -8.78
C ARG A 226 2.13 -18.98 -8.81
N HIS A 227 0.88 -19.34 -8.52
CA HIS A 227 -0.26 -18.43 -8.60
C HIS A 227 -0.73 -17.91 -7.25
N TYR A 228 -0.04 -18.29 -6.17
CA TYR A 228 -0.28 -17.86 -4.80
C TYR A 228 1.02 -17.95 -3.97
N GLY A 229 1.03 -17.39 -2.78
CA GLY A 229 2.15 -17.57 -1.87
C GLY A 229 1.95 -16.88 -0.53
N TYR A 230 3.03 -16.77 0.22
CA TYR A 230 3.08 -16.27 1.58
C TYR A 230 4.19 -15.23 1.72
N ILE A 231 3.91 -14.16 2.44
CA ILE A 231 4.90 -13.17 2.86
C ILE A 231 4.91 -13.14 4.38
N GLY A 232 6.08 -13.16 5.02
CA GLY A 232 6.21 -13.04 6.47
C GLY A 232 5.50 -11.78 6.98
N TRP A 233 4.76 -11.91 8.08
CA TRP A 233 4.03 -10.80 8.67
C TRP A 233 5.00 -9.76 9.25
N VAL A 234 4.96 -8.55 8.72
CA VAL A 234 5.69 -7.40 9.28
C VAL A 234 4.85 -6.80 10.38
N ASP A 235 5.25 -7.00 11.64
CA ASP A 235 4.47 -6.51 12.78
C ASP A 235 4.79 -5.05 13.12
N ALA A 236 3.85 -4.17 12.82
CA ALA A 236 3.88 -2.76 13.22
C ALA A 236 3.46 -2.53 14.68
N ALA A 237 2.74 -3.47 15.30
CA ALA A 237 2.04 -3.28 16.57
C ALA A 237 2.92 -2.74 17.72
N PRO A 238 4.18 -3.20 17.90
CA PRO A 238 5.04 -2.71 18.98
C PRO A 238 5.29 -1.19 18.95
N HIS A 239 5.18 -0.56 17.78
CA HIS A 239 5.49 0.85 17.57
C HIS A 239 4.26 1.73 17.35
N LEU A 240 3.07 1.14 17.23
CA LEU A 240 1.83 1.89 17.10
C LEU A 240 1.50 2.60 18.42
N ARG A 241 1.32 3.91 18.36
CA ARG A 241 0.89 4.75 19.48
C ARG A 241 -0.30 5.61 19.05
N PRO A 242 -1.23 5.95 19.98
CA PRO A 242 -2.23 6.96 19.70
C PRO A 242 -1.55 8.31 19.42
N MET A 243 -1.83 8.88 18.27
CA MET A 243 -1.31 10.15 17.80
C MET A 243 -2.47 11.10 17.50
N ARG A 244 -2.35 12.36 17.90
CA ARG A 244 -3.35 13.39 17.65
C ARG A 244 -2.81 14.41 16.66
N ARG A 245 -3.58 14.72 15.61
CA ARG A 245 -3.32 15.85 14.71
C ARG A 245 -4.64 16.53 14.38
N GLY A 246 -4.84 17.74 14.93
CA GLY A 246 -6.11 18.44 14.84
C GLY A 246 -7.27 17.64 15.47
N PRO A 247 -8.40 17.44 14.76
CA PRO A 247 -9.55 16.70 15.28
C PRO A 247 -9.41 15.16 15.17
N PHE A 248 -8.28 14.67 14.65
CA PHE A 248 -8.07 13.24 14.39
C PHE A 248 -7.20 12.61 15.47
N GLN A 249 -7.64 11.44 15.94
CA GLN A 249 -6.84 10.52 16.75
C GLN A 249 -6.67 9.24 15.95
N VAL A 250 -5.42 8.87 15.69
CA VAL A 250 -5.04 7.71 14.87
C VAL A 250 -3.98 6.91 15.59
N ARG A 251 -3.85 5.61 15.32
CA ARG A 251 -2.70 4.83 15.77
C ARG A 251 -1.66 4.81 14.66
N ALA A 252 -0.50 5.37 14.93
CA ALA A 252 0.59 5.49 13.95
C ALA A 252 1.93 5.17 14.60
N ILE A 253 2.98 5.04 13.79
CA ILE A 253 4.31 4.67 14.24
C ILE A 253 4.97 5.87 14.92
N ARG A 254 5.47 5.68 16.15
CA ARG A 254 6.25 6.70 16.85
C ARG A 254 7.70 6.25 17.01
N VAL A 255 8.63 7.13 16.62
CA VAL A 255 10.08 6.87 16.68
C VAL A 255 10.83 8.00 17.37
N THR A 256 12.02 7.69 17.91
CA THR A 256 12.94 8.70 18.42
C THR A 256 13.61 9.46 17.27
N GLY A 257 14.24 10.60 17.58
CA GLY A 257 14.98 11.38 16.58
C GLY A 257 16.06 10.58 15.85
N PRO A 258 16.95 9.86 16.55
CA PRO A 258 17.96 9.01 15.93
C PRO A 258 17.37 7.87 15.06
N ALA A 259 16.32 7.20 15.55
CA ALA A 259 15.65 6.16 14.79
C ALA A 259 14.97 6.72 13.51
N ALA A 260 14.39 7.91 13.59
CA ALA A 260 13.80 8.59 12.43
C ALA A 260 14.83 8.94 11.36
N ARG A 261 16.03 9.45 11.74
CA ARG A 261 17.12 9.73 10.79
C ARG A 261 17.49 8.48 9.99
N ARG A 262 17.72 7.38 10.69
CA ARG A 262 18.06 6.10 10.05
C ARG A 262 16.92 5.59 9.16
N LEU A 263 15.69 5.59 9.67
CA LEU A 263 14.50 5.15 8.92
C LEU A 263 14.34 5.94 7.62
N TRP A 264 14.50 7.27 7.67
CA TRP A 264 14.34 8.11 6.49
C TRP A 264 15.51 8.01 5.51
N ARG A 265 16.73 7.73 5.99
CA ARG A 265 17.86 7.33 5.12
C ARG A 265 17.57 6.02 4.38
N ASP A 266 17.11 4.99 5.08
CA ASP A 266 16.71 3.72 4.46
C ASP A 266 15.52 3.91 3.49
N ALA A 267 14.59 4.83 3.80
CA ALA A 267 13.47 5.16 2.91
C ALA A 267 13.91 5.88 1.63
N GLY A 268 14.92 6.76 1.70
CA GLY A 268 15.53 7.37 0.53
C GLY A 268 16.17 6.34 -0.41
N LEU A 269 16.91 5.39 0.17
CA LEU A 269 17.47 4.25 -0.58
C LEU A 269 16.36 3.42 -1.24
N LEU A 270 15.27 3.16 -0.53
CA LEU A 270 14.10 2.47 -1.08
C LEU A 270 13.46 3.24 -2.24
N ALA A 271 13.40 4.58 -2.19
CA ALA A 271 12.87 5.39 -3.29
C ALA A 271 13.71 5.27 -4.57
N ALA A 272 15.05 5.35 -4.44
CA ALA A 272 15.96 5.13 -5.57
C ALA A 272 15.77 3.75 -6.18
N PHE A 273 15.72 2.73 -5.32
CA PHE A 273 15.55 1.34 -5.72
C PHE A 273 14.20 1.10 -6.41
N ALA A 274 13.11 1.63 -5.86
CA ALA A 274 11.77 1.51 -6.43
C ALA A 274 11.68 2.16 -7.80
N HIS A 275 12.20 3.39 -7.95
CA HIS A 275 12.22 4.08 -9.23
C HIS A 275 13.02 3.28 -10.27
N TRP A 276 14.24 2.87 -9.94
CA TRP A 276 15.09 2.14 -10.87
C TRP A 276 14.48 0.79 -11.29
N ALA A 277 13.97 0.00 -10.32
CA ALA A 277 13.35 -1.29 -10.61
C ALA A 277 11.97 -1.15 -11.29
N GLY A 278 11.47 0.08 -11.44
CA GLY A 278 10.19 0.37 -12.02
C GLY A 278 9.03 -0.15 -11.18
N ILE A 279 9.15 -0.05 -9.84
CA ILE A 279 8.09 -0.44 -8.89
C ILE A 279 7.11 0.73 -8.75
N ALA A 280 5.86 0.49 -9.11
CA ALA A 280 4.77 1.44 -8.96
C ALA A 280 3.73 0.91 -7.98
N ASP A 281 2.71 1.73 -7.70
CA ASP A 281 1.63 1.42 -6.77
C ASP A 281 2.09 1.27 -5.30
N LEU A 282 3.22 1.85 -4.90
CA LEU A 282 3.72 1.83 -3.51
C LEU A 282 3.07 2.90 -2.62
N HIS A 283 1.74 2.94 -2.64
CA HIS A 283 0.94 3.82 -1.78
C HIS A 283 0.89 3.33 -0.32
N GLN A 284 0.29 4.10 0.58
CA GLN A 284 0.33 3.84 2.03
C GLN A 284 -0.11 2.43 2.46
N ASP A 285 -1.07 1.81 1.76
CA ASP A 285 -1.57 0.45 2.06
C ASP A 285 -0.61 -0.68 1.64
N ASN A 286 0.35 -0.37 0.77
CA ASN A 286 1.32 -1.33 0.22
C ASN A 286 2.67 -1.25 0.95
N LEU A 287 2.75 -0.42 2.01
CA LEU A 287 3.90 -0.26 2.88
C LEU A 287 3.52 -0.52 4.34
N VAL A 288 4.44 -1.15 5.06
CA VAL A 288 4.35 -1.29 6.52
C VAL A 288 5.68 -0.86 7.12
N VAL A 289 5.63 -0.04 8.16
CA VAL A 289 6.82 0.26 8.96
C VAL A 289 6.88 -0.72 10.13
N GLY A 290 7.94 -1.51 10.18
CA GLY A 290 8.11 -2.57 11.18
C GLY A 290 9.57 -3.01 11.29
N LEU A 291 9.86 -3.82 12.29
CA LEU A 291 11.21 -4.32 12.53
C LEU A 291 11.62 -5.32 11.44
N GLY A 292 12.81 -5.13 10.89
CA GLY A 292 13.49 -6.13 10.08
C GLY A 292 14.05 -7.28 10.93
N HIS A 293 14.61 -8.28 10.26
CA HIS A 293 15.25 -9.43 10.90
C HIS A 293 16.46 -9.04 11.78
N ASP A 294 17.05 -7.89 11.52
CA ASP A 294 18.15 -7.28 12.27
C ASP A 294 17.66 -6.40 13.44
N GLY A 295 16.37 -6.41 13.75
CA GLY A 295 15.77 -5.62 14.83
C GLY A 295 15.67 -4.12 14.52
N VAL A 296 15.81 -3.73 13.25
CA VAL A 296 15.81 -2.33 12.83
C VAL A 296 14.50 -1.97 12.13
N LEU A 297 13.90 -0.86 12.54
CA LEU A 297 12.68 -0.35 11.94
C LEU A 297 12.92 0.17 10.52
N ARG A 298 12.15 -0.34 9.53
CA ARG A 298 12.21 0.08 8.12
C ARG A 298 10.82 0.12 7.50
N TYR A 299 10.68 0.80 6.36
CA TYR A 299 9.55 0.61 5.45
C TYR A 299 9.70 -0.71 4.70
N HIS A 300 8.67 -1.54 4.71
CA HIS A 300 8.61 -2.82 4.03
C HIS A 300 7.55 -2.77 2.92
N PRO A 301 7.95 -2.89 1.64
CA PRO A 301 7.04 -3.06 0.51
C PRO A 301 6.33 -4.41 0.56
N VAL A 302 5.19 -4.45 1.23
CA VAL A 302 4.41 -5.68 1.40
C VAL A 302 3.58 -6.04 0.17
N ASP A 303 3.47 -5.14 -0.82
CA ASP A 303 2.86 -5.38 -2.13
C ASP A 303 3.66 -4.70 -3.25
N ALA A 304 4.53 -5.47 -3.91
CA ALA A 304 5.43 -4.98 -4.97
C ALA A 304 5.21 -5.72 -6.31
N GLU A 305 4.01 -6.28 -6.50
CA GLU A 305 3.66 -7.09 -7.67
C GLU A 305 3.62 -6.29 -8.99
N PHE A 306 3.58 -4.96 -8.92
CA PHE A 306 3.61 -4.07 -10.08
C PHE A 306 4.99 -3.43 -10.26
N PHE A 307 5.91 -4.21 -10.87
CA PHE A 307 7.25 -3.71 -11.21
C PHE A 307 7.61 -3.89 -12.70
N GLY A 308 8.75 -3.34 -13.10
CA GLY A 308 9.25 -3.42 -14.47
C GLY A 308 8.38 -2.60 -15.43
N VAL A 309 7.97 -1.41 -14.97
CA VAL A 309 7.32 -0.36 -15.77
C VAL A 309 8.26 0.83 -15.94
N GLU A 310 8.02 1.62 -16.98
CA GLU A 310 8.68 2.91 -17.17
C GLU A 310 8.11 3.89 -16.17
N LEU A 311 8.98 4.53 -15.38
CA LEU A 311 8.63 5.58 -14.44
C LEU A 311 9.36 6.84 -14.88
N ASP A 312 8.61 7.93 -15.05
CA ASP A 312 9.16 9.21 -15.47
C ASP A 312 9.80 9.97 -14.29
N ASP A 313 9.33 9.71 -13.07
CA ASP A 313 9.64 10.45 -11.85
C ASP A 313 9.49 9.58 -10.59
N LEU A 314 9.81 10.12 -9.40
CA LEU A 314 9.56 9.43 -8.12
C LEU A 314 8.06 9.36 -7.79
N GLU A 315 7.27 10.34 -8.22
CA GLU A 315 5.83 10.38 -7.97
C GLU A 315 5.12 9.15 -8.58
N SER A 316 5.61 8.67 -9.73
CA SER A 316 5.11 7.47 -10.42
C SER A 316 5.26 6.18 -9.60
N THR A 317 6.13 6.15 -8.59
CA THR A 317 6.21 5.03 -7.64
C THR A 317 5.03 5.00 -6.67
N LEU A 318 4.34 6.13 -6.48
CA LEU A 318 3.40 6.45 -5.40
C LEU A 318 4.00 6.50 -3.98
N LEU A 319 5.33 6.44 -3.84
CA LEU A 319 5.99 6.73 -2.57
C LEU A 319 5.84 8.21 -2.19
N LEU A 320 5.84 9.08 -3.20
CA LEU A 320 5.63 10.53 -3.06
C LEU A 320 4.26 10.91 -3.61
N ARG A 321 3.73 12.02 -3.12
CA ARG A 321 2.45 12.56 -3.59
C ARG A 321 2.67 13.14 -4.98
N ALA A 322 1.79 12.80 -5.92
CA ALA A 322 1.78 13.45 -7.22
C ALA A 322 1.59 14.97 -7.02
N SER A 323 2.56 15.77 -7.43
CA SER A 323 2.34 17.18 -7.66
C SER A 323 1.26 17.33 -8.74
N ILE A 324 0.66 18.51 -8.80
CA ILE A 324 -0.46 19.02 -9.64
C ILE A 324 -0.70 18.32 -11.03
N ARG A 325 0.28 17.66 -11.63
CA ARG A 325 0.25 17.00 -12.95
C ARG A 325 -0.78 15.88 -13.14
N GLN A 326 -1.10 15.07 -12.13
CA GLN A 326 -2.04 13.94 -12.31
C GLN A 326 -3.49 14.26 -11.91
N GLY A 327 -3.78 15.51 -11.54
CA GLY A 327 -5.03 15.87 -10.88
C GLY A 327 -5.08 15.25 -9.48
N ALA A 328 -5.51 16.02 -8.48
CA ALA A 328 -5.63 15.51 -7.13
C ALA A 328 -6.66 14.37 -7.07
N GLN A 329 -6.22 13.12 -7.20
CA GLN A 329 -7.04 11.97 -6.85
C GLN A 329 -7.21 12.01 -5.34
N SER A 330 -8.37 12.48 -4.88
CA SER A 330 -8.70 12.75 -3.47
C SER A 330 -8.65 11.54 -2.53
N HIS A 331 -8.17 10.38 -2.98
CA HIS A 331 -8.12 9.11 -2.27
C HIS A 331 -6.82 8.32 -2.48
N LEU A 332 -5.77 8.94 -3.04
CA LEU A 332 -4.46 8.30 -3.22
C LEU A 332 -3.49 8.92 -2.22
N HIS A 333 -3.07 8.10 -1.25
CA HIS A 333 -2.12 8.48 -0.21
C HIS A 333 -0.72 8.03 -0.59
N ALA A 334 0.24 8.92 -0.41
CA ALA A 334 1.64 8.64 -0.72
C ALA A 334 2.17 7.56 0.24
N GLY A 335 3.12 6.75 -0.19
CA GLY A 335 3.81 5.81 0.69
C GLY A 335 4.54 6.50 1.85
N PHE A 336 5.15 7.66 1.58
CA PHE A 336 5.87 8.49 2.54
C PHE A 336 5.07 9.74 2.90
N GLU A 337 3.90 9.54 3.53
CA GLU A 337 3.06 10.66 3.96
C GLU A 337 3.81 11.65 4.88
N TYR A 338 3.60 12.94 4.63
CA TYR A 338 4.07 14.03 5.49
C TYR A 338 2.92 14.67 6.29
N GLU A 339 1.69 14.20 6.07
CA GLU A 339 0.50 14.65 6.77
C GLU A 339 -0.46 13.50 7.07
N CYS A 340 -1.19 13.61 8.19
CA CYS A 340 -2.30 12.72 8.49
C CYS A 340 -3.55 13.28 7.80
N GLN A 341 -3.93 12.72 6.65
CA GLN A 341 -5.10 13.15 5.88
C GLN A 341 -6.20 12.06 5.87
N PRO A 342 -7.50 12.43 5.94
CA PRO A 342 -8.59 11.48 5.78
C PRO A 342 -8.64 10.90 4.35
N CYS A 343 -8.97 9.61 4.22
CA CYS A 343 -9.12 8.92 2.94
C CYS A 343 -10.60 8.66 2.60
N GLY A 344 -10.98 8.72 1.32
CA GLY A 344 -12.32 8.29 0.88
C GLY A 344 -12.48 6.80 0.63
N ARG A 345 -11.37 6.05 0.51
CA ARG A 345 -11.35 4.65 0.05
C ARG A 345 -11.30 3.62 1.18
N GLU A 346 -10.74 3.99 2.33
CA GLU A 346 -10.39 3.04 3.43
C GLU A 346 -11.50 2.78 4.43
N ALA A 347 -12.63 3.46 4.29
CA ALA A 347 -13.78 3.12 5.09
C ALA A 347 -14.45 1.86 4.51
N ASP A 348 -14.87 0.93 5.38
CA ASP A 348 -15.90 -0.04 5.00
C ASP A 348 -16.98 0.70 4.19
N GLN A 349 -17.42 0.14 3.05
CA GLN A 349 -18.24 0.91 2.09
C GLN A 349 -19.49 1.51 2.73
N TRP A 350 -19.97 0.89 3.81
CA TRP A 350 -21.11 1.30 4.60
C TRP A 350 -20.75 1.31 6.09
N GLY A 351 -21.45 2.13 6.85
CA GLY A 351 -21.38 2.17 8.30
C GLY A 351 -22.66 2.70 8.93
N PHE A 352 -22.87 2.41 10.20
CA PHE A 352 -24.02 2.87 10.97
C PHE A 352 -23.75 4.24 11.56
N TYR A 353 -24.60 5.20 11.22
CA TYR A 353 -24.59 6.55 11.75
C TYR A 353 -25.78 6.76 12.67
N LEU A 354 -25.57 7.44 13.81
CA LEU A 354 -26.67 7.90 14.65
C LEU A 354 -27.29 9.15 14.02
N VAL A 355 -28.54 9.05 13.58
CA VAL A 355 -29.29 10.12 12.91
C VAL A 355 -30.63 10.29 13.62
N ARG A 356 -30.82 11.45 14.28
CA ARG A 356 -32.04 11.79 15.03
C ARG A 356 -32.44 10.67 16.01
N GLY A 357 -31.48 10.18 16.81
CA GLY A 357 -31.70 9.10 17.78
C GLY A 357 -31.80 7.68 17.21
N SER A 358 -31.77 7.52 15.88
CA SER A 358 -31.86 6.20 15.21
C SER A 358 -30.58 5.82 14.49
N TRP A 359 -30.16 4.57 14.60
CA TRP A 359 -29.02 4.06 13.82
C TRP A 359 -29.43 3.81 12.37
N ARG A 360 -28.74 4.44 11.42
CA ARG A 360 -28.98 4.30 9.99
C ARG A 360 -27.74 3.85 9.27
N LEU A 361 -27.87 2.80 8.46
CA LEU A 361 -26.79 2.36 7.58
C LEU A 361 -26.66 3.35 6.42
N GLN A 362 -25.47 3.89 6.19
CA GLN A 362 -25.18 4.81 5.10
C GLN A 362 -23.78 4.56 4.53
N ARG A 363 -23.52 5.08 3.33
CA ARG A 363 -22.18 5.01 2.73
C ARG A 363 -21.20 5.88 3.49
N ILE A 364 -20.00 5.36 3.76
CA ILE A 364 -18.92 6.18 4.31
C ILE A 364 -18.29 6.96 3.16
N GLN A 365 -18.25 8.30 3.27
CA GLN A 365 -17.77 9.17 2.18
C GLN A 365 -16.29 9.55 2.32
N ARG A 366 -15.77 9.68 3.54
CA ARG A 366 -14.37 10.02 3.88
C ARG A 366 -14.01 9.45 5.26
N GLY A 367 -13.42 8.26 5.32
CA GLY A 367 -12.96 7.65 6.57
C GLY A 367 -11.56 8.11 6.97
N VAL A 368 -11.34 8.28 8.27
CA VAL A 368 -9.98 8.21 8.82
C VAL A 368 -9.77 6.77 9.31
N PRO A 369 -8.81 6.01 8.76
CA PRO A 369 -8.50 4.69 9.29
C PRO A 369 -8.03 4.82 10.75
N GLU A 370 -8.35 3.82 11.56
CA GLU A 370 -7.94 3.78 12.96
C GLU A 370 -6.42 3.62 13.09
N VAL A 371 -5.80 2.93 12.14
CA VAL A 371 -4.39 2.55 12.14
C VAL A 371 -3.74 2.97 10.82
N TYR A 372 -2.60 3.66 10.91
CA TYR A 372 -1.70 3.92 9.79
C TYR A 372 -0.38 3.21 10.04
N ALA A 373 -0.18 2.05 9.40
CA ALA A 373 1.01 1.23 9.59
C ALA A 373 2.26 1.79 8.89
N SER A 374 2.09 2.74 7.96
CA SER A 374 3.16 3.42 7.22
C SER A 374 3.40 4.86 7.66
N LEU A 375 2.51 5.46 8.46
CA LEU A 375 2.64 6.85 8.91
C LEU A 375 3.57 6.95 10.11
N VAL A 376 4.61 7.79 10.01
CA VAL A 376 5.65 7.93 11.04
C VAL A 376 5.63 9.31 11.67
N PHE A 377 5.57 9.33 12.99
CA PHE A 377 5.77 10.49 13.85
C PHE A 377 7.09 10.38 14.59
N ASP A 378 7.82 11.49 14.67
CA ASP A 378 9.00 11.57 15.52
C ASP A 378 8.67 11.91 16.99
N GLY A 379 9.70 11.99 17.82
CA GLY A 379 9.58 12.36 19.24
C GLY A 379 8.94 13.73 19.49
N ARG A 380 8.95 14.63 18.48
CA ARG A 380 8.37 15.98 18.50
C ARG A 380 7.02 16.05 17.77
N ASN A 381 6.39 14.91 17.49
CA ASN A 381 5.12 14.78 16.75
C ASN A 381 5.14 15.37 15.33
N ARG A 382 6.32 15.50 14.70
CA ARG A 382 6.44 15.86 13.29
C ARG A 382 6.24 14.61 12.43
N ILE A 383 5.59 14.77 11.27
CA ILE A 383 5.25 13.66 10.37
C ILE A 383 6.13 13.69 9.12
N GLY A 384 6.47 12.50 8.62
CA GLY A 384 7.15 12.36 7.34
C GLY A 384 8.64 12.71 7.39
N TYR A 385 9.28 12.72 6.23
CA TYR A 385 10.71 12.99 6.14
C TYR A 385 11.05 14.47 6.06
N ARG A 386 10.09 15.40 6.06
CA ARG A 386 10.40 16.84 5.99
C ARG A 386 11.46 17.29 7.02
N PRO A 387 11.41 16.88 8.31
CA PRO A 387 12.43 17.25 9.29
C PRO A 387 13.75 16.47 9.15
N TYR A 388 13.77 15.46 8.28
CA TYR A 388 14.84 14.50 8.03
C TYR A 388 15.23 14.50 6.54
N LEU A 389 14.99 15.62 5.85
CA LEU A 389 15.16 15.74 4.41
C LEU A 389 16.61 15.42 4.00
N ALA A 390 17.57 15.90 4.80
CA ALA A 390 18.99 15.54 4.71
C ALA A 390 19.20 14.01 4.64
N ASP A 391 18.67 13.30 5.63
CA ASP A 391 18.85 11.85 5.75
C ASP A 391 18.19 11.12 4.58
N PHE A 392 16.99 11.54 4.17
CA PHE A 392 16.29 10.99 3.00
C PHE A 392 17.06 11.20 1.69
N LEU A 393 17.53 12.43 1.42
CA LEU A 393 18.28 12.73 0.20
C LEU A 393 19.61 11.98 0.17
N SER A 394 20.29 11.83 1.31
CA SER A 394 21.50 11.01 1.46
C SER A 394 21.24 9.56 1.07
N GLY A 395 20.14 8.96 1.56
CA GLY A 395 19.70 7.62 1.15
C GLY A 395 19.37 7.49 -0.33
N LEU A 396 18.66 8.46 -0.90
CA LEU A 396 18.28 8.51 -2.32
C LEU A 396 19.51 8.56 -3.23
N LEU A 397 20.43 9.45 -2.91
CA LEU A 397 21.75 9.53 -3.54
C LEU A 397 22.49 8.22 -3.47
N SER A 398 22.52 7.65 -2.26
CA SER A 398 23.16 6.37 -1.99
C SER A 398 22.67 5.31 -2.97
N GLY A 399 21.35 5.14 -3.08
CA GLY A 399 20.77 4.15 -3.99
C GLY A 399 21.10 4.43 -5.45
N CYS A 400 21.06 5.69 -5.90
CA CYS A 400 21.37 6.05 -7.28
C CYS A 400 22.83 5.74 -7.63
N ASP A 401 23.77 6.09 -6.75
CA ASP A 401 25.19 5.77 -6.88
C ASP A 401 25.43 4.26 -6.94
N LEU A 402 24.88 3.51 -5.98
CA LEU A 402 25.01 2.06 -5.88
C LEU A 402 24.54 1.36 -7.16
N ILE A 403 23.34 1.72 -7.63
CA ILE A 403 22.71 1.13 -8.80
C ILE A 403 23.47 1.48 -10.08
N SER A 404 24.01 2.70 -10.16
CA SER A 404 24.80 3.13 -11.32
C SER A 404 26.11 2.37 -11.44
N ARG A 405 26.84 2.21 -10.33
CA ARG A 405 28.13 1.49 -10.31
C ARG A 405 27.99 -0.01 -10.53
N HIS A 406 26.91 -0.62 -10.02
CA HIS A 406 26.67 -2.06 -10.13
C HIS A 406 25.56 -2.41 -11.13
N HIS A 407 25.32 -1.53 -12.11
CA HIS A 407 24.17 -1.61 -13.03
C HIS A 407 24.03 -2.99 -13.69
N ASP A 408 25.13 -3.55 -14.17
CA ASP A 408 25.12 -4.82 -14.91
C ASP A 408 24.76 -6.00 -14.01
N ALA A 409 25.25 -6.03 -12.76
CA ALA A 409 24.91 -7.08 -11.80
C ALA A 409 23.41 -7.07 -11.48
N PHE A 410 22.89 -5.88 -11.17
CA PHE A 410 21.46 -5.68 -10.92
C PHE A 410 20.59 -6.05 -12.13
N ARG A 411 20.99 -5.61 -13.33
CA ARG A 411 20.30 -5.90 -14.58
C ARG A 411 20.31 -7.38 -14.92
N ALA A 412 21.44 -8.08 -14.71
CA ALA A 412 21.58 -9.51 -14.93
C ALA A 412 20.64 -10.30 -14.01
N LEU A 413 20.63 -9.98 -12.72
CA LEU A 413 19.74 -10.62 -11.74
C LEU A 413 18.27 -10.38 -12.09
N LEU A 414 17.86 -9.15 -12.39
CA LEU A 414 16.48 -8.89 -12.76
C LEU A 414 16.08 -9.60 -14.05
N ARG A 415 16.91 -9.59 -15.09
CA ARG A 415 16.64 -10.29 -16.34
C ARG A 415 16.48 -11.79 -16.13
N ARG A 416 17.37 -12.40 -15.36
CA ARG A 416 17.31 -13.84 -15.04
C ARG A 416 16.06 -14.17 -14.23
N GLY A 417 15.83 -13.43 -13.14
CA GLY A 417 14.74 -13.69 -12.21
C GLY A 417 13.35 -13.40 -12.79
N SER A 418 13.22 -12.36 -13.62
CA SER A 418 11.91 -11.94 -14.15
C SER A 418 11.40 -12.78 -15.32
N ARG A 419 12.25 -13.56 -16.03
CA ARG A 419 11.88 -14.29 -17.27
C ARG A 419 10.56 -15.04 -17.18
N ASN A 420 10.27 -15.62 -16.02
CA ASN A 420 9.08 -16.43 -15.83
C ASN A 420 8.06 -15.83 -14.85
N CYS A 421 8.34 -14.74 -14.15
CA CYS A 421 7.48 -14.22 -13.09
C CYS A 421 6.08 -13.82 -13.58
N TYR A 422 5.05 -14.00 -12.77
CA TYR A 422 3.75 -13.37 -13.00
C TYR A 422 3.71 -11.99 -12.37
N LEU A 423 3.71 -10.95 -13.20
CA LEU A 423 3.75 -9.55 -12.76
C LEU A 423 2.37 -8.92 -12.92
N ARG A 424 1.90 -8.13 -11.95
CA ARG A 424 0.64 -7.40 -12.10
C ARG A 424 0.74 -6.40 -13.25
N HIS A 425 -0.39 -6.16 -13.88
CA HIS A 425 -0.55 -5.15 -14.91
C HIS A 425 -1.77 -4.28 -14.58
N ILE A 426 -1.55 -3.00 -14.31
CA ILE A 426 -2.64 -2.07 -13.98
C ILE A 426 -3.12 -1.40 -15.27
N VAL A 427 -4.35 -1.75 -15.66
CA VAL A 427 -5.02 -1.28 -16.88
C VAL A 427 -5.74 0.04 -16.61
N ARG A 428 -6.41 0.14 -15.45
CA ARG A 428 -7.11 1.33 -14.98
C ARG A 428 -6.96 1.46 -13.47
N ALA A 429 -7.14 2.67 -12.96
CA ALA A 429 -7.24 2.92 -11.53
C ALA A 429 -8.42 2.14 -10.95
N THR A 430 -8.23 1.47 -9.81
CA THR A 430 -9.25 0.61 -9.19
C THR A 430 -10.58 1.32 -8.92
N ARG A 431 -10.53 2.63 -8.65
CA ARG A 431 -11.73 3.47 -8.46
C ARG A 431 -12.69 3.39 -9.65
N VAL A 432 -12.18 3.34 -10.88
CA VAL A 432 -12.99 3.22 -12.10
C VAL A 432 -13.84 1.95 -12.07
N TYR A 433 -13.26 0.84 -11.62
CA TYR A 433 -13.98 -0.42 -11.46
C TYR A 433 -14.96 -0.39 -10.30
N TRP A 434 -14.64 0.29 -9.20
CA TRP A 434 -15.58 0.48 -8.09
C TRP A 434 -16.81 1.30 -8.49
N ASP A 435 -16.62 2.35 -9.28
CA ASP A 435 -17.74 3.16 -9.79
C ASP A 435 -18.68 2.34 -10.68
N GLU A 436 -18.16 1.31 -11.37
CA GLU A 436 -18.93 0.35 -12.19
C GLU A 436 -19.56 -0.79 -11.38
N LEU A 437 -18.90 -1.28 -10.32
CA LEU A 437 -19.47 -2.30 -9.43
C LEU A 437 -20.57 -1.73 -8.54
N ARG A 438 -20.49 -0.46 -8.15
CA ARG A 438 -21.45 0.17 -7.24
C ARG A 438 -22.90 0.04 -7.71
N PRO A 439 -23.26 0.36 -8.97
CA PRO A 439 -24.61 0.10 -9.50
C PRO A 439 -25.08 -1.34 -9.38
N ARG A 440 -24.16 -2.30 -9.48
CA ARG A 440 -24.46 -3.74 -9.41
C ARG A 440 -24.72 -4.20 -7.98
N LEU A 441 -24.06 -3.58 -6.99
CA LEU A 441 -24.18 -3.90 -5.58
C LEU A 441 -25.36 -3.20 -4.89
N ALA A 442 -25.61 -1.92 -5.21
CA ALA A 442 -26.51 -1.08 -4.42
C ALA A 442 -27.60 -0.33 -5.23
N GLY A 443 -27.77 -0.63 -6.53
CA GLY A 443 -28.72 0.10 -7.39
C GLY A 443 -28.12 1.36 -8.04
N PRO A 444 -28.87 2.05 -8.92
CA PRO A 444 -28.31 2.98 -9.91
C PRO A 444 -27.45 4.08 -9.27
N ALA A 445 -26.20 4.19 -9.72
CA ALA A 445 -25.38 5.36 -9.44
C ALA A 445 -25.81 6.53 -10.35
N ARG A 446 -25.53 7.77 -9.92
CA ARG A 446 -25.71 8.96 -10.77
C ARG A 446 -25.08 8.75 -12.16
N PRO A 447 -25.73 9.19 -13.25
CA PRO A 447 -25.17 9.09 -14.59
C PRO A 447 -23.92 9.95 -14.69
N GLY A 448 -22.76 9.31 -14.66
CA GLY A 448 -21.51 9.85 -15.19
C GLY A 448 -21.19 9.12 -16.50
N GLY A 449 -20.29 9.68 -17.31
CA GLY A 449 -19.81 9.00 -18.51
C GLY A 449 -19.26 7.62 -18.16
N ARG A 450 -19.88 6.56 -18.67
CA ARG A 450 -19.40 5.19 -18.41
C ARG A 450 -18.06 4.99 -19.11
N PRO A 451 -17.03 4.47 -18.42
CA PRO A 451 -15.78 4.12 -19.05
C PRO A 451 -16.04 3.05 -20.12
N ARG A 452 -15.38 3.17 -21.28
CA ARG A 452 -15.41 2.12 -22.30
C ARG A 452 -14.56 0.93 -21.84
N LEU A 453 -15.22 -0.03 -21.19
CA LEU A 453 -14.61 -1.27 -20.70
C LEU A 453 -14.39 -2.27 -21.84
N ARG A 454 -13.29 -3.03 -21.76
CA ARG A 454 -12.98 -4.14 -22.68
C ARG A 454 -13.68 -5.44 -22.24
N PRO A 455 -13.89 -6.41 -23.14
CA PRO A 455 -14.55 -7.67 -22.80
C PRO A 455 -13.95 -8.42 -21.60
N SER A 456 -12.62 -8.38 -21.45
CA SER A 456 -11.93 -8.99 -20.30
C SER A 456 -12.15 -8.27 -18.98
N GLU A 457 -12.39 -6.95 -19.01
CA GLU A 457 -12.77 -6.16 -17.82
C GLU A 457 -14.22 -6.47 -17.46
N VAL A 458 -15.13 -6.44 -18.45
CA VAL A 458 -16.56 -6.73 -18.26
C VAL A 458 -16.77 -8.11 -17.66
N ARG A 459 -16.12 -9.14 -18.20
CA ARG A 459 -16.22 -10.52 -17.71
C ARG A 459 -15.84 -10.64 -16.23
N GLN A 460 -14.80 -9.97 -15.77
CA GLN A 460 -14.42 -10.02 -14.35
C GLN A 460 -15.40 -9.24 -13.46
N LEU A 461 -15.93 -8.11 -13.95
CA LEU A 461 -16.93 -7.32 -13.24
C LEU A 461 -18.29 -8.01 -13.14
N GLU A 462 -18.66 -8.84 -14.12
CA GLU A 462 -19.87 -9.70 -14.07
C GLU A 462 -19.82 -10.67 -12.89
N HIS A 463 -18.62 -11.08 -12.51
CA HIS A 463 -18.38 -11.90 -11.34
C HIS A 463 -18.24 -11.09 -10.05
N LEU A 464 -18.43 -9.77 -10.08
CA LEU A 464 -18.24 -8.87 -8.92
C LEU A 464 -16.80 -8.90 -8.36
N ASP A 465 -15.79 -9.04 -9.23
CA ASP A 465 -14.38 -8.86 -8.89
C ASP A 465 -13.83 -7.55 -9.47
N ILE A 466 -12.82 -7.00 -8.81
CA ILE A 466 -11.98 -5.96 -9.43
C ILE A 466 -11.08 -6.64 -10.47
N PRO A 467 -11.13 -6.22 -11.75
CA PRO A 467 -10.31 -6.79 -12.82
C PRO A 467 -8.82 -6.83 -12.46
N TYR A 468 -8.22 -8.02 -12.60
CA TYR A 468 -6.83 -8.28 -12.25
C TYR A 468 -6.09 -8.89 -13.44
N PHE A 469 -5.10 -8.16 -13.95
CA PHE A 469 -4.32 -8.55 -15.11
C PHE A 469 -2.87 -8.84 -14.73
N VAL A 470 -2.24 -9.74 -15.50
CA VAL A 470 -0.84 -10.13 -15.32
C VAL A 470 -0.07 -10.17 -16.63
N ARG A 471 1.24 -9.97 -16.55
CA ARG A 471 2.23 -10.26 -17.59
C ARG A 471 3.07 -11.45 -17.16
N ARG A 472 3.62 -12.17 -18.14
CA ARG A 472 4.67 -13.18 -17.90
C ARG A 472 6.03 -12.52 -18.15
N GLY A 473 6.81 -12.37 -17.10
CA GLY A 473 8.00 -11.54 -17.05
C GLY A 473 7.74 -10.13 -17.57
N LEU A 474 8.72 -9.60 -18.30
CA LEU A 474 8.64 -8.27 -18.93
C LEU A 474 7.93 -8.30 -20.30
N SER A 475 7.19 -9.37 -20.61
CA SER A 475 6.40 -9.48 -21.85
C SER A 475 5.34 -8.38 -21.95
N ARG A 476 5.06 -7.92 -23.18
CA ARG A 476 3.92 -7.04 -23.48
C ARG A 476 2.57 -7.77 -23.48
N ALA A 477 2.58 -9.11 -23.53
CA ALA A 477 1.34 -9.87 -23.53
C ALA A 477 0.68 -9.82 -22.15
N VAL A 478 -0.56 -9.36 -22.13
CA VAL A 478 -1.38 -9.24 -20.93
C VAL A 478 -2.38 -10.38 -20.85
N TYR A 479 -2.55 -10.91 -19.66
CA TYR A 479 -3.42 -12.03 -19.35
C TYR A 479 -4.33 -11.72 -18.17
N TYR A 480 -5.42 -12.46 -18.04
CA TYR A 480 -6.27 -12.48 -16.85
C TYR A 480 -6.62 -13.93 -16.48
N TYR A 481 -7.10 -14.14 -15.26
CA TYR A 481 -7.54 -15.45 -14.81
C TYR A 481 -9.04 -15.60 -15.06
N ASP A 482 -9.41 -16.67 -15.76
CA ASP A 482 -10.81 -17.07 -15.87
C ASP A 482 -11.31 -17.60 -14.52
N PRO A 483 -12.51 -17.22 -14.04
CA PRO A 483 -13.03 -17.55 -12.73
C PRO A 483 -13.04 -19.05 -12.38
N TYR A 484 -13.42 -19.95 -13.28
CA TYR A 484 -13.19 -21.41 -13.17
C TYR A 484 -13.54 -22.17 -14.47
N PRO A 485 -12.82 -23.26 -14.85
CA PRO A 485 -11.54 -23.69 -14.30
C PRO A 485 -10.48 -22.62 -14.56
N ARG A 486 -9.60 -22.38 -13.59
CA ARG A 486 -8.63 -21.28 -13.65
C ARG A 486 -7.68 -21.50 -14.81
N ARG A 487 -7.88 -20.74 -15.88
CA ARG A 487 -7.03 -20.70 -17.05
C ARG A 487 -6.56 -19.29 -17.27
N LEU A 488 -5.29 -19.16 -17.59
CA LEU A 488 -4.72 -17.88 -17.98
C LEU A 488 -5.18 -17.61 -19.41
N ARG A 489 -5.98 -16.54 -19.61
CA ARG A 489 -6.48 -16.13 -20.92
C ARG A 489 -5.80 -14.85 -21.35
N ARG A 490 -5.47 -14.73 -22.64
CA ARG A 490 -4.94 -13.49 -23.20
C ARG A 490 -6.05 -12.42 -23.18
N ALA A 491 -5.73 -11.23 -22.70
CA ALA A 491 -6.70 -10.15 -22.56
C ALA A 491 -6.92 -9.32 -23.84
N GLY A 492 -6.07 -9.52 -24.85
CA GLY A 492 -6.01 -8.65 -26.03
C GLY A 492 -5.31 -7.31 -25.74
N PRO A 493 -5.41 -6.33 -26.64
CA PRO A 493 -4.86 -4.99 -26.42
C PRO A 493 -5.68 -4.25 -25.36
N LEU A 494 -5.01 -3.77 -24.30
CA LEU A 494 -5.61 -3.00 -23.22
C LEU A 494 -4.97 -1.60 -23.16
N PRO A 495 -5.75 -0.56 -22.78
CA PRO A 495 -5.17 0.74 -22.45
C PRO A 495 -4.26 0.58 -21.22
N VAL A 496 -3.14 1.28 -21.17
CA VAL A 496 -2.15 1.11 -20.12
C VAL A 496 -1.89 2.43 -19.42
N ILE A 497 -1.93 2.46 -18.08
CA ILE A 497 -1.58 3.65 -17.28
C ILE A 497 -0.06 3.85 -17.23
N ALA A 498 0.73 2.76 -17.17
CA ALA A 498 2.19 2.83 -17.20
C ALA A 498 2.79 1.82 -18.20
N ARG A 499 3.64 2.29 -19.12
CA ARG A 499 4.19 1.45 -20.19
C ARG A 499 5.15 0.40 -19.61
N ALA A 500 4.89 -0.86 -19.94
CA ALA A 500 5.82 -1.96 -19.68
C ALA A 500 7.12 -1.77 -20.48
N THR A 501 8.27 -1.79 -19.83
CA THR A 501 9.57 -1.71 -20.52
C THR A 501 10.10 -3.10 -20.86
N ALA A 502 10.78 -3.22 -22.00
CA ALA A 502 11.51 -4.42 -22.40
C ALA A 502 12.90 -4.50 -21.72
N GLY A 503 12.97 -4.12 -20.44
CA GLY A 503 14.21 -4.06 -19.66
C GLY A 503 14.42 -2.72 -18.96
N LEU A 504 15.21 -2.77 -17.88
CA LEU A 504 15.62 -1.60 -17.11
C LEU A 504 16.45 -0.67 -17.98
N ARG A 505 16.18 0.64 -17.87
CA ARG A 505 17.09 1.66 -18.40
C ARG A 505 18.20 1.91 -17.38
N PRO A 506 19.43 2.22 -17.82
CA PRO A 506 20.43 2.80 -16.94
C PRO A 506 19.85 4.04 -16.27
N LEU A 507 20.14 4.25 -14.98
CA LEU A 507 19.96 5.57 -14.38
C LEU A 507 20.92 6.51 -15.10
N ARG A 508 20.36 7.44 -15.86
CA ARG A 508 21.18 8.44 -16.53
C ARG A 508 21.39 9.63 -15.59
N PRO A 509 22.56 10.30 -15.62
CA PRO A 509 22.82 11.46 -14.76
C PRO A 509 21.73 12.53 -14.82
N GLU A 510 21.05 12.71 -15.96
CA GLU A 510 19.96 13.66 -16.12
C GLU A 510 18.67 13.33 -15.35
N HIS A 511 18.46 12.08 -14.94
CA HIS A 511 17.29 11.70 -14.13
C HIS A 511 17.47 12.08 -12.66
N PHE A 512 18.71 12.06 -12.17
CA PHE A 512 19.00 12.28 -10.77
C PHE A 512 18.51 13.65 -10.24
N PRO A 513 18.71 14.77 -10.97
CA PRO A 513 18.08 16.05 -10.64
C PRO A 513 16.55 16.02 -10.53
N LEU A 514 15.86 15.23 -11.35
CA LEU A 514 14.40 15.11 -11.31
C LEU A 514 13.95 14.41 -10.03
N LEU A 515 14.58 13.29 -9.67
CA LEU A 515 14.26 12.56 -8.44
C LEU A 515 14.46 13.44 -7.19
N LEU A 516 15.54 14.25 -7.19
CA LEU A 516 15.77 15.23 -6.14
C LEU A 516 14.67 16.30 -6.10
N GLN A 517 14.21 16.78 -7.26
CA GLN A 517 13.15 17.78 -7.32
C GLN A 517 11.85 17.25 -6.74
N ASP A 518 11.45 16.02 -7.11
CA ASP A 518 10.22 15.39 -6.63
C ASP A 518 10.26 15.20 -5.11
N ALA A 519 11.41 14.74 -4.60
CA ALA A 519 11.63 14.58 -3.17
C ALA A 519 11.47 15.91 -2.40
N LEU A 520 11.86 17.05 -3.00
CA LEU A 520 11.67 18.36 -2.41
C LEU A 520 10.22 18.85 -2.53
N ASP A 521 9.62 18.75 -3.71
CA ASP A 521 8.28 19.28 -4.00
C ASP A 521 7.19 18.54 -3.21
N HIS A 522 7.46 17.29 -2.81
CA HIS A 522 6.58 16.53 -1.91
C HIS A 522 6.45 17.15 -0.52
N VAL A 523 7.54 17.66 0.07
CA VAL A 523 7.57 18.11 1.48
C VAL A 523 7.75 19.62 1.66
N LEU A 524 8.12 20.34 0.60
CA LEU A 524 8.41 21.77 0.64
C LEU A 524 7.59 22.50 -0.42
N PRO A 525 7.00 23.67 -0.07
CA PRO A 525 6.45 24.56 -1.08
C PRO A 525 7.52 24.95 -2.11
N ALA A 526 7.15 25.02 -3.39
CA ALA A 526 8.09 25.27 -4.50
C ALA A 526 9.03 26.48 -4.29
N ARG A 527 8.59 27.52 -3.56
CA ARG A 527 9.36 28.76 -3.30
C ARG A 527 9.92 28.88 -1.88
N ALA A 528 9.78 27.85 -1.06
CA ALA A 528 10.33 27.87 0.29
C ALA A 528 11.87 27.91 0.22
N PRO A 529 12.54 28.76 1.02
CA PRO A 529 13.98 28.71 1.12
C PRO A 529 14.41 27.35 1.71
N VAL A 530 15.53 26.82 1.22
CA VAL A 530 16.09 25.55 1.67
C VAL A 530 17.59 25.71 1.82
N GLN A 531 18.10 25.29 2.97
CA GLN A 531 19.52 25.06 3.18
C GLN A 531 19.65 23.71 3.88
N VAL A 532 20.24 22.74 3.19
CA VAL A 532 20.52 21.41 3.74
C VAL A 532 21.97 21.09 3.48
N GLU A 533 22.70 20.73 4.53
CA GLU A 533 24.08 20.25 4.45
C GLU A 533 24.14 18.90 5.20
N ALA A 534 24.46 17.82 4.49
CA ALA A 534 24.50 16.47 5.05
C ALA A 534 25.32 15.51 4.19
N ASP A 535 26.19 14.71 4.81
CA ASP A 535 26.95 13.62 4.18
C ASP A 535 27.62 13.99 2.83
N GLY A 536 28.21 15.19 2.75
CA GLY A 536 28.85 15.67 1.53
C GLY A 536 27.90 16.26 0.49
N LEU A 537 26.58 16.32 0.74
CA LEU A 537 25.60 17.07 -0.04
C LEU A 537 25.35 18.45 0.58
N SER A 538 25.38 19.49 -0.25
CA SER A 538 24.89 20.83 0.00
C SER A 538 23.72 21.16 -0.93
N LEU A 539 22.62 21.65 -0.38
CA LEU A 539 21.43 22.07 -1.09
C LEU A 539 21.09 23.49 -0.68
N ARG A 540 20.95 24.40 -1.65
CA ARG A 540 20.58 25.80 -1.42
C ARG A 540 19.49 26.26 -2.38
N ARG A 541 18.35 26.70 -1.84
CA ARG A 541 17.27 27.42 -2.54
C ARG A 541 17.06 28.77 -1.85
N ARG A 542 17.30 29.87 -2.57
CA ARG A 542 17.05 31.22 -2.04
C ARG A 542 15.54 31.48 -1.95
N ARG A 543 15.11 32.30 -0.98
CA ARG A 543 13.70 32.69 -0.82
C ARG A 543 13.16 33.29 -2.11
N GLY A 544 12.00 32.81 -2.57
CA GLY A 544 11.35 33.30 -3.81
C GLY A 544 12.00 32.85 -5.12
N SER A 545 13.15 32.16 -5.06
CA SER A 545 13.81 31.60 -6.23
C SER A 545 13.08 30.36 -6.72
N HIS A 546 12.93 30.24 -8.04
CA HIS A 546 12.59 28.99 -8.71
C HIS A 546 13.80 28.10 -8.94
N LYS A 547 15.01 28.66 -8.77
CA LYS A 547 16.27 27.95 -8.93
C LYS A 547 16.72 27.32 -7.62
N THR A 548 17.02 26.04 -7.69
CA THR A 548 17.62 25.24 -6.61
C THR A 548 19.00 24.81 -7.05
N HIS A 549 19.98 25.03 -6.20
CA HIS A 549 21.35 24.62 -6.45
C HIS A 549 21.69 23.48 -5.51
N PHE A 550 22.14 22.38 -6.09
CA PHE A 550 22.66 21.22 -5.40
C PHE A 550 24.14 21.15 -5.70
N GLU A 551 24.90 20.84 -4.68
CA GLU A 551 26.28 20.43 -4.80
C GLU A 551 26.44 19.17 -3.96
N GLY A 552 27.22 18.22 -4.44
CA GLY A 552 27.54 17.06 -3.63
C GLY A 552 28.92 16.54 -3.96
N LYS A 553 29.59 16.01 -2.93
CA LYS A 553 30.82 15.24 -3.09
C LYS A 553 30.44 13.77 -3.27
N VAL A 554 30.86 13.19 -4.38
CA VAL A 554 31.01 11.73 -4.52
C VAL A 554 32.51 11.42 -4.41
N ARG A 555 32.83 10.15 -4.16
CA ARG A 555 34.20 9.71 -3.86
C ARG A 555 35.27 10.19 -4.87
N ASP A 556 34.88 10.37 -6.14
CA ASP A 556 35.78 10.75 -7.24
C ASP A 556 35.48 12.14 -7.86
N GLY A 557 34.58 12.94 -7.28
CA GLY A 557 34.25 14.26 -7.86
C GLY A 557 33.22 15.07 -7.09
N VAL A 558 33.05 16.32 -7.51
CA VAL A 558 31.96 17.19 -7.03
C VAL A 558 30.97 17.37 -8.17
N TRP A 559 29.71 17.02 -7.91
CA TRP A 559 28.63 17.31 -8.84
C TRP A 559 27.91 18.57 -8.38
N SER A 560 27.48 19.38 -9.35
CA SER A 560 26.61 20.51 -9.14
C SER A 560 25.41 20.42 -10.07
N VAL A 561 24.22 20.51 -9.52
CA VAL A 561 22.98 20.50 -10.27
C VAL A 561 22.25 21.81 -10.01
N ARG A 562 21.86 22.49 -11.08
CA ARG A 562 20.96 23.64 -11.02
C ARG A 562 19.61 23.22 -11.58
N LEU A 563 18.61 23.20 -10.71
CA LEU A 563 17.21 22.96 -11.07
C LEU A 563 16.48 24.28 -11.17
N ASP A 564 15.61 24.42 -12.17
CA ASP A 564 14.61 25.49 -12.24
C ASP A 564 13.22 24.85 -12.18
N SER A 565 12.48 25.09 -11.09
CA SER A 565 11.18 24.49 -10.86
C SER A 565 10.13 24.80 -11.95
N ARG A 566 10.38 25.77 -12.84
CA ARG A 566 9.50 26.11 -13.98
C ARG A 566 9.88 25.38 -15.26
N ARG A 567 11.15 25.04 -15.44
CA ARG A 567 11.72 24.51 -16.69
C ARG A 567 12.27 23.09 -16.56
N GLY A 568 12.30 22.53 -15.35
CA GLY A 568 12.97 21.27 -15.05
C GLY A 568 14.46 21.48 -14.77
N VAL A 569 15.31 20.56 -15.25
CA VAL A 569 16.76 20.64 -15.05
C VAL A 569 17.33 21.79 -15.88
N ALA A 570 17.89 22.81 -15.22
CA ALA A 570 18.46 23.98 -15.90
C ALA A 570 19.95 23.80 -16.24
N GLY A 571 20.61 22.83 -15.62
CA GLY A 571 21.97 22.38 -15.96
C GLY A 571 22.50 21.38 -14.95
N VAL A 572 23.25 20.39 -15.42
CA VAL A 572 24.03 19.46 -14.59
C VAL A 572 25.49 19.65 -14.96
N THR A 573 26.34 19.86 -13.97
CA THR A 573 27.79 19.87 -14.17
C THR A 573 28.46 18.93 -13.20
N VAL A 574 29.34 18.08 -13.71
CA VAL A 574 30.16 17.17 -12.90
C VAL A 574 31.60 17.62 -13.06
N TYR A 575 32.29 17.89 -11.96
CA TYR A 575 33.69 18.28 -11.94
C TYR A 575 34.53 17.23 -11.21
N PRO A 576 35.75 16.91 -11.68
CA PRO A 576 36.71 16.13 -10.91
C PRO A 576 37.04 16.83 -9.57
N LEU A 577 37.33 16.07 -8.52
CA LEU A 577 37.62 16.59 -7.18
C LEU A 577 38.69 17.71 -7.19
N GLY A 578 39.75 17.52 -7.98
CA GLY A 578 40.85 18.49 -8.10
C GLY A 578 40.51 19.80 -8.86
N GLU A 579 39.38 19.88 -9.58
CA GLU A 579 38.88 21.16 -10.13
C GLU A 579 37.97 21.90 -9.15
N ALA A 580 37.22 21.16 -8.33
CA ALA A 580 36.34 21.74 -7.32
C ALA A 580 37.14 22.47 -6.23
N GLU A 581 38.22 21.86 -5.75
CA GLU A 581 39.13 22.46 -4.75
C GLU A 581 39.79 23.75 -5.29
N ARG A 582 40.14 23.78 -6.59
CA ARG A 582 40.68 24.98 -7.25
C ARG A 582 39.68 26.13 -7.33
N ARG A 583 38.38 25.83 -7.51
CA ARG A 583 37.32 26.86 -7.52
C ARG A 583 36.96 27.35 -6.13
N GLU A 584 37.00 26.49 -5.12
CA GLU A 584 36.85 26.91 -3.71
C GLU A 584 37.97 27.87 -3.31
N HIS A 585 39.22 27.59 -3.70
CA HIS A 585 40.34 28.50 -3.49
C HIS A 585 40.22 29.82 -4.28
N GLN A 586 39.67 29.81 -5.50
CA GLN A 586 39.40 31.04 -6.27
C GLN A 586 38.23 31.87 -5.69
N ALA A 587 37.22 31.23 -5.09
CA ALA A 587 36.09 31.93 -4.47
C ALA A 587 36.45 32.61 -3.15
N VAL A 588 37.40 32.05 -2.39
CA VAL A 588 37.95 32.66 -1.17
C VAL A 588 38.99 33.76 -1.50
N GLY A 589 39.56 33.74 -2.71
CA GLY A 589 40.56 34.72 -3.19
C GLY A 589 40.03 36.04 -3.74
N CYS A 590 38.74 36.35 -3.65
CA CYS A 590 38.17 37.59 -4.21
C CYS A 590 37.30 38.39 -3.21
N LYS A 591 37.98 39.16 -2.35
CA LYS A 591 37.83 40.64 -2.23
C LYS A 591 38.71 41.16 -1.06
N PRO A 592 39.87 41.81 -1.33
CA PRO A 592 40.40 42.80 -0.42
C PRO A 592 39.53 44.06 -0.46
N GLY A 593 39.48 44.76 0.66
CA GLY A 593 38.45 45.74 1.01
C GLY A 593 38.25 46.90 0.03
N ARG A 594 36.99 47.32 -0.10
CA ARG A 594 36.69 48.73 -0.27
C ARG A 594 36.35 49.29 1.11
N ALA A 595 37.33 49.98 1.67
CA ALA A 595 37.17 50.81 2.84
C ALA A 595 36.04 51.83 2.61
N ILE A 596 35.23 52.00 3.65
CA ILE A 596 34.21 53.02 3.75
C ILE A 596 34.94 54.34 4.00
N ALA A 597 34.99 55.21 2.99
CA ALA A 597 35.31 56.62 3.19
C ALA A 597 34.00 57.38 3.42
N ARG A 598 33.76 57.76 4.68
CA ARG A 598 32.88 58.88 5.03
C ARG A 598 33.59 60.16 4.60
N GLU A 599 32.95 60.97 3.76
CA GLU A 599 33.20 62.41 3.79
C GLU A 599 31.92 63.18 3.46
N GLN A 600 31.62 64.12 4.35
CA GLN A 600 30.54 65.10 4.28
C GLN A 600 30.84 66.14 3.20
N LYS A 601 29.81 66.63 2.50
CA LYS A 601 29.44 68.06 2.40
C LYS A 601 28.47 68.33 1.23
N ASN A 602 27.37 69.00 1.58
CA ASN A 602 26.68 70.07 0.85
C ASN A 602 26.23 69.84 -0.61
N ARG A 603 24.94 69.56 -0.83
CA ARG A 603 23.88 70.54 -1.10
C ARG A 603 22.53 69.83 -1.21
#